data_AF-A0A932Z8R7-F1
#
_entry.id   AF-A0A932Z8R7-F1
#
_cell.length_a   1.000
_cell.length_b   1.000
_cell.length_c   1.000
_cell.angle_alpha   90.00
_cell.angle_beta   90.00
_cell.angle_gamma   90.00
#
_symmetry.space_group_name_H-M   'P 1'
#
loop_
_entity.id
_entity.type
_entity.pdbx_description
1 polymer ?
#
loop_
_entity_poly.entity_id
_entity_poly.type
_entity_poly.pdbx_seq_one_letter_code
_entity_poly.pdbx_strand_id
1 'polypeptide(L)'
;MKLVSKLVFLATCVGLAQLAALQAAAQSYPTKPIRVISPSGAGGPVDITCRAVSQALAEVVGQQIVVENRVGAAGLIGTELVAKSPPDGYTLLFGFSGPLAIVPNLNPNTPYDVQRDLVPISQVAAQSYVLLVHPSVPAKSVKELVALAKSRPGTMNFSSGGTGVGIHMAGELFNIAAGVKIVHVPYKGAAPAMTALMAGEVDMMFNTIAPALPHIRSGKLRALAVGGDKRAALFPDLPTFKESGYDFKTGGWYGVLAPKGVPQSVVTALQNGLIKALASPELKKLFEKLAIEIIVTSPQEFADLIRTESALWAKVIKAAGIQVK
;
A
#
# COMPACT_ATOMS: atom_id res chain seq x y z
N MET A 1 23.31 -68.83 -21.39
CA MET A 1 23.90 -67.48 -21.63
C MET A 1 22.92 -66.45 -22.20
N LYS A 2 22.09 -66.76 -23.22
CA LYS A 2 21.15 -65.78 -23.82
C LYS A 2 20.00 -65.32 -22.90
N LEU A 3 19.55 -66.13 -21.95
CA LEU A 3 18.48 -65.77 -21.02
C LEU A 3 18.96 -64.80 -19.92
N VAL A 4 20.18 -65.02 -19.42
CA VAL A 4 20.83 -64.17 -18.39
C VAL A 4 21.12 -62.78 -18.95
N SER A 5 21.54 -62.68 -20.22
CA SER A 5 21.75 -61.40 -20.90
C SER A 5 20.47 -60.57 -21.05
N LYS A 6 19.30 -61.21 -21.30
CA LYS A 6 18.00 -60.51 -21.40
C LYS A 6 17.49 -60.02 -20.05
N LEU A 7 17.70 -60.78 -18.98
CA LEU A 7 17.34 -60.39 -17.61
C LEU A 7 18.20 -59.22 -17.10
N VAL A 8 19.49 -59.20 -17.42
CA VAL A 8 20.38 -58.07 -17.10
C VAL A 8 19.96 -56.81 -17.87
N PHE A 9 19.63 -56.92 -19.15
CA PHE A 9 19.19 -55.76 -19.95
C PHE A 9 17.86 -55.15 -19.45
N LEU A 10 16.91 -55.98 -19.03
CA LEU A 10 15.62 -55.54 -18.50
C LEU A 10 15.76 -54.86 -17.12
N ALA A 11 16.65 -55.37 -16.26
CA ALA A 11 16.94 -54.76 -14.96
C ALA A 11 17.59 -53.37 -15.10
N THR A 12 18.47 -53.18 -16.09
CA THR A 12 19.12 -51.88 -16.35
C THR A 12 18.13 -50.82 -16.87
N CYS A 13 17.16 -51.21 -17.70
CA CYS A 13 16.12 -50.29 -18.20
C CYS A 13 15.14 -49.84 -17.10
N VAL A 14 14.79 -50.72 -16.15
CA VAL A 14 13.94 -50.37 -15.00
C VAL A 14 14.66 -49.43 -14.03
N GLY A 15 15.97 -49.60 -13.80
CA GLY A 15 16.77 -48.70 -12.98
C GLY A 15 16.90 -47.29 -13.57
N LEU A 16 17.09 -47.16 -14.89
CA LEU A 16 17.17 -45.86 -15.58
C LEU A 16 15.83 -45.11 -15.57
N ALA A 17 14.69 -45.81 -15.61
CA ALA A 17 13.37 -45.18 -15.53
C ALA A 17 13.05 -44.62 -14.12
N GLN A 18 13.57 -45.24 -13.06
CA GLN A 18 13.40 -44.75 -11.68
C GLN A 18 14.27 -43.52 -11.37
N LEU A 19 15.46 -43.39 -12.00
CA LEU A 19 16.31 -42.20 -11.88
C LEU A 19 15.72 -40.98 -12.60
N ALA A 20 14.98 -41.17 -13.70
CA ALA A 20 14.29 -40.08 -14.40
C ALA A 20 13.06 -39.54 -13.62
N ALA A 21 12.40 -40.38 -12.83
CA ALA A 21 11.25 -39.96 -12.00
C ALA A 21 11.66 -39.09 -10.79
N LEU A 22 12.92 -39.18 -10.35
CA LEU A 22 13.47 -38.35 -9.26
C LEU A 22 13.96 -36.97 -9.73
N GLN A 23 14.16 -36.76 -11.03
CA GLN A 23 14.51 -35.44 -11.60
C GLN A 23 13.29 -34.54 -11.88
N ALA A 24 12.07 -35.05 -11.68
CA ALA A 24 10.89 -34.20 -11.51
C ALA A 24 10.87 -33.51 -10.12
N ALA A 25 12.01 -33.47 -9.42
CA ALA A 25 12.25 -32.63 -8.27
C ALA A 25 11.98 -31.16 -8.63
N ALA A 26 10.84 -30.67 -8.15
CA ALA A 26 10.55 -29.27 -7.84
C ALA A 26 11.26 -28.25 -8.74
N GLN A 27 10.65 -27.92 -9.88
CA GLN A 27 11.03 -26.68 -10.57
C GLN A 27 10.94 -25.53 -9.56
N SER A 28 12.09 -24.91 -9.26
CA SER A 28 12.17 -23.83 -8.30
C SER A 28 11.40 -22.64 -8.86
N TYR A 29 10.24 -22.35 -8.28
CA TYR A 29 9.52 -21.11 -8.56
C TYR A 29 10.44 -19.90 -8.25
N PRO A 30 10.45 -18.84 -9.08
CA PRO A 30 9.78 -18.71 -10.37
C PRO A 30 10.59 -19.24 -11.57
N THR A 31 9.92 -19.81 -12.58
CA THR A 31 10.53 -20.29 -13.84
C THR A 31 10.18 -19.48 -15.08
N LYS A 32 9.30 -18.48 -14.93
CA LYS A 32 8.88 -17.54 -15.96
C LYS A 32 8.67 -16.15 -15.33
N PRO A 33 8.53 -15.08 -16.14
CA PRO A 33 8.29 -13.74 -15.61
C PRO A 33 7.06 -13.67 -14.70
N ILE A 34 7.16 -12.87 -13.63
CA ILE A 34 6.04 -12.56 -12.72
C ILE A 34 5.40 -11.26 -13.16
N ARG A 35 4.08 -11.20 -13.14
CA ARG A 35 3.31 -9.98 -13.37
C ARG A 35 2.85 -9.39 -12.05
N VAL A 36 3.14 -8.12 -11.81
CA VAL A 36 2.69 -7.38 -10.62
C VAL A 36 1.71 -6.30 -11.05
N ILE A 37 0.48 -6.40 -10.56
CA ILE A 37 -0.57 -5.44 -10.82
C ILE A 37 -0.48 -4.32 -9.79
N SER A 38 -0.25 -3.10 -10.25
CA SER A 38 -0.34 -1.88 -9.46
C SER A 38 -1.72 -1.24 -9.67
N PRO A 39 -2.61 -1.24 -8.66
CA PRO A 39 -3.96 -0.68 -8.76
C PRO A 39 -3.97 0.87 -8.67
N SER A 40 -2.97 1.53 -9.22
CA SER A 40 -2.73 2.98 -9.12
C SER A 40 -2.19 3.57 -10.42
N GLY A 41 -2.36 4.88 -10.60
CA GLY A 41 -1.88 5.60 -11.79
C GLY A 41 -0.35 5.66 -11.85
N ALA A 42 0.18 5.56 -13.07
CA ALA A 42 1.62 5.63 -13.32
C ALA A 42 2.22 6.94 -12.79
N GLY A 43 3.42 6.86 -12.21
CA GLY A 43 4.13 8.01 -11.62
C GLY A 43 3.59 8.48 -10.25
N GLY A 44 2.53 7.86 -9.73
CA GLY A 44 2.07 8.09 -8.36
C GLY A 44 2.96 7.38 -7.31
N PRO A 45 2.84 7.73 -6.01
CA PRO A 45 3.63 7.11 -4.94
C PRO A 45 3.55 5.58 -4.93
N VAL A 46 2.35 5.02 -5.10
CA VAL A 46 2.12 3.56 -5.14
C VAL A 46 2.87 2.92 -6.31
N ASP A 47 2.82 3.50 -7.51
CA ASP A 47 3.50 2.99 -8.70
C ASP A 47 5.03 3.05 -8.55
N ILE A 48 5.56 4.17 -8.02
CA ILE A 48 6.99 4.32 -7.76
C ILE A 48 7.48 3.25 -6.78
N THR A 49 6.76 3.05 -5.67
CA THR A 49 7.10 2.01 -4.70
C THR A 49 6.98 0.61 -5.32
N CYS A 50 5.91 0.34 -6.07
CA CYS A 50 5.69 -0.94 -6.74
C CYS A 50 6.86 -1.31 -7.66
N ARG A 51 7.28 -0.37 -8.51
CA ARG A 51 8.38 -0.58 -9.46
C ARG A 51 9.71 -0.80 -8.75
N ALA A 52 10.00 -0.01 -7.72
CA ALA A 52 11.23 -0.15 -6.96
C ALA A 52 11.32 -1.51 -6.24
N VAL A 53 10.25 -1.95 -5.56
CA VAL A 53 10.20 -3.26 -4.90
C VAL A 53 10.26 -4.38 -5.93
N SER A 54 9.53 -4.27 -7.04
CA SER A 54 9.51 -5.28 -8.10
C SER A 54 10.88 -5.44 -8.76
N GLN A 55 11.61 -4.34 -8.96
CA GLN A 55 12.97 -4.39 -9.49
C GLN A 55 13.92 -5.12 -8.54
N ALA A 56 13.94 -4.72 -7.26
CA ALA A 56 14.79 -5.39 -6.26
C ALA A 56 14.42 -6.88 -6.11
N LEU A 57 13.13 -7.22 -6.18
CA LEU A 57 12.69 -8.61 -6.14
C LEU A 57 13.12 -9.39 -7.39
N ALA A 58 13.08 -8.78 -8.58
CA ALA A 58 13.52 -9.40 -9.83
C ALA A 58 15.00 -9.82 -9.76
N GLU A 59 15.85 -8.96 -9.20
CA GLU A 59 17.27 -9.23 -8.98
C GLU A 59 17.49 -10.44 -8.05
N VAL A 60 16.67 -10.55 -7.00
CA VAL A 60 16.74 -11.65 -6.03
C VAL A 60 16.26 -12.98 -6.59
N VAL A 61 15.15 -12.98 -7.35
CA VAL A 61 14.52 -14.21 -7.83
C VAL A 61 15.06 -14.68 -9.19
N GLY A 62 15.88 -13.85 -9.85
CA GLY A 62 16.49 -14.19 -11.14
C GLY A 62 15.49 -14.29 -12.29
N GLN A 63 14.29 -13.71 -12.14
CA GLN A 63 13.25 -13.66 -13.16
C GLN A 63 12.74 -12.24 -13.33
N GLN A 64 12.35 -11.91 -14.56
CA GLN A 64 11.76 -10.61 -14.85
C GLN A 64 10.46 -10.41 -14.07
N ILE A 65 10.27 -9.21 -13.53
CA ILE A 65 9.00 -8.79 -12.95
C ILE A 65 8.43 -7.62 -13.75
N VAL A 66 7.24 -7.82 -14.30
CA VAL A 66 6.55 -6.83 -15.14
C VAL A 66 5.47 -6.13 -14.32
N VAL A 67 5.62 -4.82 -14.15
CA VAL A 67 4.62 -3.98 -13.45
C VAL A 67 3.59 -3.43 -14.44
N GLU A 68 2.32 -3.70 -14.16
CA GLU A 68 1.18 -3.26 -14.95
C GLU A 68 0.23 -2.41 -14.11
N ASN A 69 -0.05 -1.18 -14.56
CA ASN A 69 -0.99 -0.30 -13.87
C ASN A 69 -2.44 -0.62 -14.29
N ARG A 70 -3.29 -0.95 -13.32
CA ARG A 70 -4.74 -1.18 -13.52
C ARG A 70 -5.54 -0.25 -12.62
N VAL A 71 -5.84 0.94 -13.14
CA VAL A 71 -6.45 2.04 -12.39
C VAL A 71 -7.98 1.94 -12.31
N GLY A 72 -8.57 2.62 -11.31
CA GLY A 72 -10.00 2.90 -11.24
C GLY A 72 -10.63 2.49 -9.90
N ALA A 73 -11.74 3.15 -9.55
CA ALA A 73 -12.55 2.89 -8.34
C ALA A 73 -11.71 2.71 -7.05
N ALA A 74 -10.81 3.67 -6.78
CA ALA A 74 -9.89 3.64 -5.62
C ALA A 74 -9.05 2.35 -5.52
N GLY A 75 -8.71 1.73 -6.65
CA GLY A 75 -7.88 0.53 -6.76
C GLY A 75 -8.67 -0.78 -6.87
N LEU A 76 -10.00 -0.72 -6.73
CA LEU A 76 -10.88 -1.89 -6.79
C LEU A 76 -10.69 -2.71 -8.07
N ILE A 77 -10.57 -2.08 -9.25
CA ILE A 77 -10.46 -2.77 -10.54
C ILE A 77 -9.20 -3.64 -10.60
N GLY A 78 -8.03 -3.10 -10.21
CA GLY A 78 -6.78 -3.86 -10.22
C GLY A 78 -6.78 -4.99 -9.17
N THR A 79 -7.39 -4.74 -8.01
CA THR A 79 -7.51 -5.76 -6.95
C THR A 79 -8.43 -6.90 -7.36
N GLU A 80 -9.58 -6.61 -7.97
CA GLU A 80 -10.51 -7.61 -8.50
C GLU A 80 -9.83 -8.52 -9.53
N LEU A 81 -9.06 -7.92 -10.46
CA LEU A 81 -8.34 -8.66 -11.48
C LEU A 81 -7.40 -9.70 -10.87
N VAL A 82 -6.64 -9.32 -9.83
CA VAL A 82 -5.74 -10.26 -9.15
C VAL A 82 -6.53 -11.30 -8.36
N ALA A 83 -7.57 -10.91 -7.63
CA ALA A 83 -8.42 -11.84 -6.87
C ALA A 83 -9.01 -12.96 -7.75
N LYS A 84 -9.27 -12.67 -9.03
CA LYS A 84 -9.80 -13.61 -10.03
C LYS A 84 -8.74 -14.26 -10.92
N SER A 85 -7.45 -13.99 -10.69
CA SER A 85 -6.36 -14.54 -11.49
C SER A 85 -6.05 -16.00 -11.13
N PRO A 86 -5.42 -16.78 -12.03
CA PRO A 86 -4.99 -18.14 -11.72
C PRO A 86 -4.08 -18.18 -10.47
N PRO A 87 -4.29 -19.14 -9.56
CA PRO A 87 -3.52 -19.25 -8.32
C PRO A 87 -2.17 -19.94 -8.52
N ASP A 88 -1.41 -19.53 -9.55
CA ASP A 88 -0.10 -20.09 -9.89
C ASP A 88 1.08 -19.26 -9.35
N GLY A 89 0.80 -18.12 -8.72
CA GLY A 89 1.78 -17.20 -8.17
C GLY A 89 2.45 -16.29 -9.19
N TYR A 90 2.05 -16.30 -10.47
CA TYR A 90 2.65 -15.43 -11.49
C TYR A 90 1.87 -14.15 -11.76
N THR A 91 0.71 -13.97 -11.12
CA THR A 91 0.01 -12.68 -11.04
C THR A 91 -0.11 -12.27 -9.58
N LEU A 92 0.57 -11.19 -9.21
CA LEU A 92 0.59 -10.63 -7.87
C LEU A 92 -0.07 -9.27 -7.85
N LEU A 93 -0.59 -8.88 -6.68
CA LEU A 93 -1.11 -7.56 -6.39
C LEU A 93 -0.07 -6.78 -5.60
N PHE A 94 0.30 -5.60 -6.08
CA PHE A 94 0.92 -4.60 -5.22
C PHE A 94 -0.19 -3.79 -4.54
N GLY A 95 -0.62 -4.30 -3.39
CA GLY A 95 -1.74 -3.80 -2.63
C GLY A 95 -1.43 -2.57 -1.79
N PHE A 96 -2.47 -1.80 -1.49
CA PHE A 96 -2.42 -0.67 -0.56
C PHE A 96 -3.71 -0.58 0.26
N SER A 97 -3.70 0.22 1.33
CA SER A 97 -4.81 0.29 2.31
C SER A 97 -6.19 0.61 1.72
N GLY A 98 -6.25 1.39 0.64
CA GLY A 98 -7.50 1.77 -0.04
C GLY A 98 -8.37 0.56 -0.42
N PRO A 99 -8.01 -0.22 -1.45
CA PRO A 99 -8.81 -1.34 -1.90
C PRO A 99 -8.84 -2.51 -0.92
N LEU A 100 -7.90 -2.59 0.02
CA LEU A 100 -7.75 -3.75 0.91
C LEU A 100 -8.40 -3.57 2.29
N ALA A 101 -8.63 -2.35 2.75
CA ALA A 101 -9.19 -2.10 4.08
C ALA A 101 -10.29 -1.04 4.10
N ILE A 102 -10.27 -0.07 3.17
CA ILE A 102 -11.24 1.04 3.17
C ILE A 102 -12.43 0.75 2.24
N VAL A 103 -12.15 0.48 0.96
CA VAL A 103 -13.17 0.35 -0.09
C VAL A 103 -14.21 -0.73 0.20
N PRO A 104 -13.87 -1.94 0.70
CA PRO A 104 -14.87 -2.95 1.03
C PRO A 104 -15.89 -2.50 2.08
N ASN A 105 -15.51 -1.55 2.94
CA ASN A 105 -16.40 -0.97 3.97
C ASN A 105 -17.21 0.24 3.46
N LEU A 106 -16.83 0.80 2.30
CA LEU A 106 -17.52 1.92 1.65
C LEU A 106 -18.48 1.48 0.56
N ASN A 107 -18.10 0.47 -0.20
CA ASN A 107 -18.84 0.01 -1.37
C ASN A 107 -19.34 -1.43 -1.13
N PRO A 108 -20.64 -1.63 -0.88
CA PRO A 108 -21.21 -2.96 -0.67
C PRO A 108 -21.14 -3.84 -1.93
N ASN A 109 -20.94 -3.25 -3.11
CA ASN A 109 -20.80 -3.95 -4.39
C ASN A 109 -19.34 -4.30 -4.72
N THR A 110 -18.44 -4.31 -3.73
CA THR A 110 -17.05 -4.71 -3.95
C THR A 110 -17.00 -6.17 -4.42
N PRO A 111 -16.39 -6.47 -5.60
CA PRO A 111 -16.50 -7.78 -6.25
C PRO A 111 -15.49 -8.82 -5.74
N TYR A 112 -14.87 -8.56 -4.59
CA TYR A 112 -13.92 -9.45 -3.93
C TYR A 112 -14.07 -9.33 -2.41
N ASP A 113 -13.71 -10.39 -1.71
CA ASP A 113 -13.48 -10.38 -0.28
C ASP A 113 -11.97 -10.52 -0.03
N VAL A 114 -11.38 -9.57 0.69
CA VAL A 114 -9.93 -9.49 0.87
C VAL A 114 -9.38 -10.69 1.64
N GLN A 115 -10.13 -11.23 2.61
CA GLN A 115 -9.68 -12.34 3.46
C GLN A 115 -9.90 -13.71 2.78
N ARG A 116 -10.93 -13.81 1.95
CA ARG A 116 -11.29 -15.02 1.21
C ARG A 116 -10.48 -15.18 -0.07
N ASP A 117 -10.36 -14.11 -0.85
CA ASP A 117 -9.91 -14.17 -2.26
C ASP A 117 -8.43 -13.82 -2.46
N LEU A 118 -7.76 -13.30 -1.42
CA LEU A 118 -6.35 -12.92 -1.48
C LEU A 118 -5.54 -13.60 -0.38
N VAL A 119 -4.26 -13.84 -0.68
CA VAL A 119 -3.25 -14.37 0.23
C VAL A 119 -2.19 -13.29 0.43
N PRO A 120 -2.09 -12.70 1.63
CA PRO A 120 -1.02 -11.77 1.96
C PRO A 120 0.35 -12.47 1.89
N ILE A 121 1.35 -11.81 1.28
CA ILE A 121 2.74 -12.29 1.27
C ILE A 121 3.54 -11.53 2.33
N SER A 122 3.60 -10.19 2.20
CA SER A 122 4.19 -9.30 3.22
C SER A 122 3.79 -7.86 2.98
N GLN A 123 3.67 -7.10 4.06
CA GLN A 123 3.81 -5.66 3.99
C GLN A 123 5.24 -5.36 3.53
N VAL A 124 5.40 -4.39 2.63
CA VAL A 124 6.72 -4.01 2.09
C VAL A 124 7.09 -2.58 2.44
N ALA A 125 6.10 -1.77 2.80
CA ALA A 125 6.30 -0.37 3.11
C ALA A 125 5.18 0.21 3.97
N ALA A 126 5.52 1.27 4.70
CA ALA A 126 4.59 2.18 5.34
C ALA A 126 4.95 3.63 4.99
N GLN A 127 3.94 4.51 4.98
CA GLN A 127 4.09 5.94 4.77
C GLN A 127 3.22 6.69 5.76
N SER A 128 3.80 7.67 6.43
CA SER A 128 3.03 8.64 7.21
C SER A 128 2.50 9.74 6.30
N TYR A 129 1.30 10.23 6.60
CA TYR A 129 0.81 11.46 6.01
C TYR A 129 1.25 12.67 6.83
N VAL A 130 1.38 13.81 6.16
CA VAL A 130 1.59 15.13 6.75
C VAL A 130 0.33 15.96 6.56
N LEU A 131 -0.06 16.67 7.61
CA LEU A 131 -1.11 17.68 7.56
C LEU A 131 -0.54 19.00 7.05
N LEU A 132 -1.09 19.46 5.92
CA LEU A 132 -0.71 20.67 5.22
C LEU A 132 -1.86 21.67 5.26
N VAL A 133 -1.52 22.94 5.40
CA VAL A 133 -2.47 24.06 5.25
C VAL A 133 -1.91 25.10 4.27
N HIS A 134 -2.81 25.80 3.58
CA HIS A 134 -2.42 26.96 2.78
C HIS A 134 -1.96 28.10 3.73
N PRO A 135 -0.95 28.92 3.36
CA PRO A 135 -0.44 29.98 4.25
C PRO A 135 -1.47 31.02 4.70
N SER A 136 -2.57 31.21 3.95
CA SER A 136 -3.69 32.10 4.34
C SER A 136 -4.51 31.58 5.52
N VAL A 137 -4.42 30.29 5.86
CA VAL A 137 -5.07 29.73 7.04
C VAL A 137 -4.32 30.25 8.28
N PRO A 138 -4.98 30.98 9.20
CA PRO A 138 -4.36 31.56 10.39
C PRO A 138 -4.16 30.50 11.49
N ALA A 139 -3.45 29.41 11.16
CA ALA A 139 -3.05 28.36 12.07
C ALA A 139 -1.61 27.92 11.77
N LYS A 140 -0.78 27.89 12.81
CA LYS A 140 0.63 27.46 12.78
C LYS A 140 0.88 26.18 13.56
N SER A 141 -0.14 25.67 14.25
CA SER A 141 -0.10 24.42 15.00
C SER A 141 -1.42 23.65 14.83
N VAL A 142 -1.41 22.35 15.13
CA VAL A 142 -2.66 21.54 15.13
C VAL A 142 -3.67 22.12 16.12
N LYS A 143 -3.21 22.59 17.29
CA LYS A 143 -4.07 23.20 18.31
C LYS A 143 -4.77 24.47 17.79
N GLU A 144 -4.04 25.34 17.10
CA GLU A 144 -4.63 26.53 16.46
C GLU A 144 -5.60 26.15 15.33
N LEU A 145 -5.26 25.15 14.51
CA LEU A 145 -6.16 24.68 13.45
C LEU A 145 -7.47 24.14 14.04
N VAL A 146 -7.40 23.37 15.13
CA VAL A 146 -8.59 22.83 15.79
C VAL A 146 -9.42 23.94 16.42
N ALA A 147 -8.81 24.90 17.10
CA ALA A 147 -9.51 26.05 17.64
C ALA A 147 -10.22 26.85 16.54
N LEU A 148 -9.54 27.07 15.42
CA LEU A 148 -10.07 27.73 14.25
C LEU A 148 -11.22 26.95 13.61
N ALA A 149 -11.10 25.63 13.44
CA ALA A 149 -12.17 24.82 12.87
C ALA A 149 -13.40 24.74 13.79
N LYS A 150 -13.22 24.79 15.12
CA LYS A 150 -14.32 24.83 16.10
C LYS A 150 -15.07 26.16 16.10
N SER A 151 -14.41 27.28 15.85
CA SER A 151 -15.07 28.59 15.82
C SER A 151 -15.91 28.82 14.56
N ARG A 152 -15.66 28.05 13.49
CA ARG A 152 -16.36 28.15 12.20
C ARG A 152 -16.67 26.76 11.62
N PRO A 153 -17.55 25.98 12.27
CA PRO A 153 -17.82 24.59 11.88
C PRO A 153 -18.43 24.52 10.48
N GLY A 154 -17.87 23.67 9.62
CA GLY A 154 -18.36 23.44 8.25
C GLY A 154 -17.97 24.51 7.23
N THR A 155 -17.22 25.55 7.62
CA THR A 155 -16.75 26.56 6.65
C THR A 155 -15.37 26.22 6.09
N MET A 156 -14.56 25.49 6.86
CA MET A 156 -13.25 25.02 6.41
C MET A 156 -13.41 23.78 5.56
N ASN A 157 -12.49 23.56 4.63
CA ASN A 157 -12.50 22.40 3.77
C ASN A 157 -11.12 21.74 3.62
N PHE A 158 -11.11 20.47 3.19
CA PHE A 158 -9.89 19.75 2.89
C PHE A 158 -10.00 18.98 1.59
N SER A 159 -8.91 18.95 0.82
CA SER A 159 -8.86 18.20 -0.44
C SER A 159 -8.39 16.76 -0.24
N SER A 160 -8.79 15.87 -1.15
CA SER A 160 -8.18 14.55 -1.30
C SER A 160 -8.09 14.13 -2.77
N GLY A 161 -7.38 13.04 -3.03
CA GLY A 161 -7.35 12.41 -4.36
C GLY A 161 -8.58 11.58 -4.74
N GLY A 162 -9.68 11.70 -4.00
CA GLY A 162 -10.95 11.00 -4.26
C GLY A 162 -11.61 10.48 -2.99
N THR A 163 -12.88 10.12 -3.09
CA THR A 163 -13.61 9.49 -1.99
C THR A 163 -13.06 8.10 -1.72
N GLY A 164 -12.89 7.76 -0.44
CA GLY A 164 -12.43 6.44 0.01
C GLY A 164 -10.94 6.15 -0.14
N VAL A 165 -10.13 7.13 -0.57
CA VAL A 165 -8.67 7.02 -0.55
C VAL A 165 -8.12 7.38 0.84
N GLY A 166 -6.92 6.90 1.19
CA GLY A 166 -6.33 7.14 2.51
C GLY A 166 -6.25 8.62 2.93
N ILE A 167 -6.03 9.54 2.00
CA ILE A 167 -6.03 10.99 2.26
C ILE A 167 -7.41 11.49 2.72
N HIS A 168 -8.49 11.02 2.08
CA HIS A 168 -9.85 11.34 2.52
C HIS A 168 -10.09 10.83 3.93
N MET A 169 -9.75 9.56 4.15
CA MET A 169 -9.93 8.90 5.43
C MET A 169 -9.12 9.54 6.57
N ALA A 170 -7.94 10.09 6.27
CA ALA A 170 -7.14 10.84 7.23
C ALA A 170 -7.80 12.15 7.67
N GLY A 171 -8.42 12.88 6.73
CA GLY A 171 -9.20 14.08 7.05
C GLY A 171 -10.40 13.77 7.92
N GLU A 172 -11.14 12.69 7.62
CA GLU A 172 -12.29 12.29 8.42
C GLU A 172 -11.89 11.74 9.80
N LEU A 173 -10.79 10.99 9.89
CA LEU A 173 -10.24 10.59 11.18
C LEU A 173 -9.83 11.79 12.03
N PHE A 174 -9.26 12.84 11.42
CA PHE A 174 -8.96 14.09 12.11
C PHE A 174 -10.23 14.82 12.58
N ASN A 175 -11.27 14.91 11.74
CA ASN A 175 -12.57 15.47 12.13
C ASN A 175 -13.10 14.79 13.40
N ILE A 176 -13.10 13.45 13.42
CA ILE A 176 -13.57 12.65 14.56
C ILE A 176 -12.69 12.87 15.79
N ALA A 177 -11.36 12.70 15.65
CA ALA A 177 -10.44 12.74 16.77
C ALA A 177 -10.34 14.13 17.41
N ALA A 178 -10.44 15.20 16.61
CA ALA A 178 -10.38 16.57 17.10
C ALA A 178 -11.76 17.15 17.48
N GLY A 179 -12.85 16.48 17.13
CA GLY A 179 -14.21 16.97 17.32
C GLY A 179 -14.46 18.25 16.51
N VAL A 180 -14.10 18.23 15.22
CA VAL A 180 -14.25 19.36 14.29
C VAL A 180 -15.04 18.95 13.05
N LYS A 181 -15.55 19.95 12.32
CA LYS A 181 -16.27 19.74 11.07
C LYS A 181 -15.58 20.50 9.94
N ILE A 182 -14.70 19.80 9.23
CA ILE A 182 -14.01 20.31 8.04
C ILE A 182 -14.54 19.52 6.84
N VAL A 183 -14.97 20.21 5.80
CA VAL A 183 -15.70 19.63 4.66
C VAL A 183 -14.73 19.00 3.66
N HIS A 184 -14.99 17.75 3.26
CA HIS A 184 -14.21 17.09 2.21
C HIS A 184 -14.53 17.62 0.80
N VAL A 185 -13.48 17.87 0.01
CA VAL A 185 -13.55 18.21 -1.43
C VAL A 185 -12.77 17.16 -2.23
N PRO A 186 -13.43 16.23 -2.95
CA PRO A 186 -12.75 15.20 -3.74
C PRO A 186 -12.22 15.74 -5.06
N TYR A 187 -10.97 15.41 -5.40
CA TYR A 187 -10.38 15.62 -6.72
C TYR A 187 -10.09 14.29 -7.41
N LYS A 188 -9.81 14.33 -8.72
CA LYS A 188 -9.43 13.15 -9.52
C LYS A 188 -7.94 12.79 -9.35
N GLY A 189 -7.52 12.52 -8.11
CA GLY A 189 -6.14 12.15 -7.76
C GLY A 189 -5.42 13.16 -6.87
N ALA A 190 -4.30 12.74 -6.27
CA ALA A 190 -3.58 13.55 -5.28
C ALA A 190 -2.89 14.78 -5.87
N ALA A 191 -2.45 14.71 -7.12
CA ALA A 191 -1.80 15.84 -7.80
C ALA A 191 -2.75 17.05 -7.99
N PRO A 192 -3.95 16.92 -8.59
CA PRO A 192 -4.87 18.05 -8.70
C PRO A 192 -5.33 18.58 -7.32
N ALA A 193 -5.50 17.72 -6.32
CA ALA A 193 -5.80 18.14 -4.94
C ALA A 193 -4.70 19.03 -4.35
N MET A 194 -3.43 18.65 -4.53
CA MET A 194 -2.28 19.44 -4.08
C MET A 194 -2.22 20.80 -4.80
N THR A 195 -2.50 20.83 -6.10
CA THR A 195 -2.57 22.09 -6.87
C THR A 195 -3.63 23.02 -6.30
N ALA A 196 -4.83 22.52 -6.00
CA ALA A 196 -5.91 23.31 -5.41
C ALA A 196 -5.51 23.88 -4.03
N LEU A 197 -4.84 23.08 -3.19
CA LEU A 197 -4.32 23.56 -1.91
C LEU A 197 -3.27 24.68 -2.10
N MET A 198 -2.34 24.52 -3.05
CA MET A 198 -1.35 25.55 -3.35
C MET A 198 -1.94 26.83 -3.94
N ALA A 199 -3.08 26.73 -4.61
CA ALA A 199 -3.85 27.87 -5.13
C ALA A 199 -4.68 28.55 -4.04
N GLY A 200 -4.86 27.92 -2.87
CA GLY A 200 -5.72 28.41 -1.80
C GLY A 200 -7.21 28.18 -2.05
N GLU A 201 -7.57 27.32 -3.00
CA GLU A 201 -8.96 26.90 -3.25
C GLU A 201 -9.51 26.03 -2.12
N VAL A 202 -8.60 25.34 -1.40
CA VAL A 202 -8.91 24.57 -0.20
C VAL A 202 -8.02 24.97 0.97
N ASP A 203 -8.50 24.78 2.20
CA ASP A 203 -7.76 25.22 3.39
C ASP A 203 -6.63 24.26 3.76
N MET A 204 -6.88 22.95 3.65
CA MET A 204 -5.95 21.93 4.10
C MET A 204 -5.95 20.65 3.27
N MET A 205 -4.96 19.80 3.50
CA MET A 205 -4.82 18.49 2.88
C MET A 205 -3.96 17.59 3.76
N PHE A 206 -4.28 16.31 3.81
CA PHE A 206 -3.31 15.28 4.20
C PHE A 206 -2.59 14.77 2.96
N ASN A 207 -1.27 14.60 3.00
CA ASN A 207 -0.57 13.96 1.87
C ASN A 207 0.65 13.18 2.34
N THR A 208 1.24 12.37 1.46
CA THR A 208 2.57 11.81 1.70
C THR A 208 3.63 12.93 1.75
N ILE A 209 4.69 12.70 2.51
CA ILE A 209 5.70 13.72 2.84
C ILE A 209 6.51 14.15 1.60
N ALA A 210 6.96 13.19 0.79
CA ALA A 210 7.83 13.46 -0.35
C ALA A 210 7.28 14.48 -1.36
N PRO A 211 6.04 14.35 -1.90
CA PRO A 211 5.51 15.35 -2.82
C PRO A 211 5.22 16.70 -2.14
N ALA A 212 5.02 16.73 -0.82
CA ALA A 212 4.79 17.98 -0.09
C ALA A 212 6.10 18.74 0.21
N LEU A 213 7.22 18.03 0.32
CA LEU A 213 8.50 18.55 0.79
C LEU A 213 8.98 19.82 0.03
N PRO A 214 8.97 19.90 -1.31
CA PRO A 214 9.37 21.11 -2.02
C PRO A 214 8.47 22.33 -1.71
N HIS A 215 7.17 22.08 -1.54
CA HIS A 215 6.18 23.13 -1.27
C HIS A 215 6.23 23.63 0.17
N ILE A 216 6.57 22.76 1.12
CA ILE A 216 6.85 23.13 2.50
C ILE A 216 8.13 23.98 2.56
N ARG A 217 9.23 23.53 1.92
CA ARG A 217 10.52 24.22 1.94
C ARG A 217 10.48 25.60 1.29
N SER A 218 9.69 25.77 0.23
CA SER A 218 9.49 27.07 -0.42
C SER A 218 8.50 27.99 0.32
N GLY A 219 7.87 27.52 1.41
CA GLY A 219 6.85 28.26 2.13
C GLY A 219 5.50 28.38 1.41
N LYS A 220 5.34 27.71 0.25
CA LYS A 220 4.09 27.67 -0.51
C LYS A 220 2.96 26.97 0.26
N LEU A 221 3.33 26.02 1.13
CA LEU A 221 2.44 25.32 2.07
C LEU A 221 3.08 25.28 3.45
N ARG A 222 2.24 25.18 4.50
CA ARG A 222 2.69 24.99 5.88
C ARG A 222 2.32 23.60 6.36
N ALA A 223 3.28 22.84 6.87
CA ALA A 223 3.03 21.58 7.54
C ALA A 223 2.77 21.81 9.04
N LEU A 224 1.79 21.09 9.61
CA LEU A 224 1.41 21.24 11.03
C LEU A 224 1.75 20.02 11.89
N ALA A 225 1.60 18.81 11.33
CA ALA A 225 1.96 17.57 12.03
C ALA A 225 2.16 16.41 11.05
N VAL A 226 2.90 15.39 11.49
CA VAL A 226 3.00 14.08 10.83
C VAL A 226 2.15 13.02 11.52
N GLY A 227 1.68 12.06 10.74
CA GLY A 227 0.78 10.98 11.17
C GLY A 227 1.43 9.75 11.76
N GLY A 228 2.78 9.70 11.85
CA GLY A 228 3.51 8.57 12.40
C GLY A 228 3.64 8.61 13.93
N ASP A 229 4.11 7.51 14.52
CA ASP A 229 4.46 7.42 15.96
C ASP A 229 5.65 8.30 16.35
N LYS A 230 6.50 8.56 15.37
CA LYS A 230 7.77 9.26 15.49
C LYS A 230 7.80 10.35 14.43
N ARG A 231 8.51 11.43 14.72
CA ARG A 231 8.72 12.51 13.75
C ARG A 231 9.41 11.97 12.50
N ALA A 232 9.10 12.57 11.35
CA ALA A 232 9.72 12.14 10.10
C ALA A 232 11.17 12.60 10.06
N ALA A 233 12.10 11.72 9.65
CA ALA A 233 13.52 12.07 9.54
C ALA A 233 13.79 13.25 8.58
N LEU A 234 12.97 13.39 7.53
CA LEU A 234 13.04 14.53 6.60
C LEU A 234 12.54 15.86 7.19
N PHE A 235 11.87 15.82 8.35
CA PHE A 235 11.27 16.96 9.05
C PHE A 235 11.31 16.77 10.59
N PRO A 236 12.50 16.83 11.21
CA PRO A 236 12.66 16.54 12.64
C PRO A 236 11.95 17.54 13.56
N ASP A 237 11.69 18.75 13.08
CA ASP A 237 11.02 19.81 13.86
C ASP A 237 9.49 19.71 13.81
N LEU A 238 8.94 18.92 12.89
CA LEU A 238 7.50 18.78 12.71
C LEU A 238 6.95 17.75 13.71
N PRO A 239 6.06 18.13 14.64
CA PRO A 239 5.55 17.21 15.64
C PRO A 239 4.64 16.15 15.03
N THR A 240 4.45 15.06 15.75
CA THR A 240 3.38 14.08 15.50
C THR A 240 2.02 14.63 15.99
N PHE A 241 0.92 14.00 15.56
CA PHE A 241 -0.39 14.29 16.15
C PHE A 241 -0.44 13.97 17.64
N LYS A 242 0.22 12.88 18.06
CA LYS A 242 0.31 12.48 19.47
C LYS A 242 1.01 13.54 20.32
N GLU A 243 2.15 14.05 19.87
CA GLU A 243 2.85 15.19 20.52
C GLU A 243 2.00 16.47 20.52
N SER A 244 1.07 16.59 19.57
CA SER A 244 0.12 17.71 19.48
C SER A 244 -1.15 17.50 20.31
N GLY A 245 -1.27 16.41 21.06
CA GLY A 245 -2.40 16.11 21.95
C GLY A 245 -3.55 15.32 21.32
N TYR A 246 -3.35 14.69 20.17
CA TYR A 246 -4.37 13.86 19.50
C TYR A 246 -3.84 12.45 19.23
N ASP A 247 -4.46 11.45 19.86
CA ASP A 247 -4.01 10.05 19.79
C ASP A 247 -4.61 9.32 18.58
N PHE A 248 -4.06 9.61 17.40
CA PHE A 248 -4.35 8.87 16.17
C PHE A 248 -3.16 8.92 15.22
N LYS A 249 -3.17 8.01 14.25
CA LYS A 249 -2.16 7.93 13.19
C LYS A 249 -2.80 8.14 11.83
N THR A 250 -2.07 8.74 10.91
CA THR A 250 -2.49 8.87 9.52
C THR A 250 -1.37 8.46 8.60
N GLY A 251 -1.70 7.57 7.68
CA GLY A 251 -0.75 7.03 6.75
C GLY A 251 -1.37 5.96 5.89
N GLY A 252 -0.52 5.32 5.11
CA GLY A 252 -0.88 4.12 4.37
C GLY A 252 0.25 3.12 4.42
N TRP A 253 -0.05 1.92 3.99
CA TRP A 253 0.90 0.84 3.84
C TRP A 253 0.75 0.23 2.46
N TYR A 254 1.83 -0.41 2.03
CA TYR A 254 1.90 -1.17 0.79
C TYR A 254 2.34 -2.58 1.10
N GLY A 255 1.85 -3.54 0.32
CA GLY A 255 2.25 -4.92 0.47
C GLY A 255 1.99 -5.73 -0.79
N VAL A 256 2.53 -6.94 -0.80
CA VAL A 256 2.35 -7.89 -1.91
C VAL A 256 1.35 -8.95 -1.49
N LEU A 257 0.39 -9.21 -2.35
CA LEU A 257 -0.61 -10.26 -2.18
C LEU A 257 -0.68 -11.12 -3.44
N ALA A 258 -1.15 -12.35 -3.28
CA ALA A 258 -1.44 -13.27 -4.37
C ALA A 258 -2.93 -13.67 -4.36
N PRO A 259 -3.50 -14.21 -5.46
CA PRO A 259 -4.82 -14.82 -5.43
C PRO A 259 -4.93 -15.98 -4.43
N LYS A 260 -6.15 -16.26 -3.96
CA LYS A 260 -6.44 -17.43 -3.14
C LYS A 260 -6.09 -18.73 -3.87
N GLY A 261 -5.40 -19.62 -3.16
CA GLY A 261 -5.06 -20.96 -3.65
C GLY A 261 -3.63 -21.11 -4.13
N VAL A 262 -2.82 -20.04 -4.14
CA VAL A 262 -1.38 -20.16 -4.43
C VAL A 262 -0.73 -21.14 -3.45
N PRO A 263 0.08 -22.11 -3.93
CA PRO A 263 0.73 -23.08 -3.06
C PRO A 263 1.59 -22.42 -1.97
N GLN A 264 1.59 -23.00 -0.77
CA GLN A 264 2.37 -22.45 0.35
C GLN A 264 3.87 -22.33 0.03
N SER A 265 4.42 -23.25 -0.76
CA SER A 265 5.81 -23.19 -1.22
C SER A 265 6.11 -21.93 -2.04
N VAL A 266 5.17 -21.48 -2.86
CA VAL A 266 5.28 -20.26 -3.67
C VAL A 266 5.15 -19.02 -2.78
N VAL A 267 4.22 -19.01 -1.83
CA VAL A 267 4.09 -17.94 -0.83
C VAL A 267 5.40 -17.78 -0.05
N THR A 268 5.97 -18.89 0.42
CA THR A 268 7.26 -18.89 1.14
C THR A 268 8.41 -18.42 0.25
N ALA A 269 8.46 -18.85 -1.02
CA ALA A 269 9.50 -18.41 -1.96
C ALA A 269 9.43 -16.90 -2.23
N LEU A 270 8.23 -16.37 -2.50
CA LEU A 270 8.00 -14.93 -2.67
C LEU A 270 8.36 -14.16 -1.41
N GLN A 271 7.99 -14.67 -0.25
CA GLN A 271 8.27 -14.00 1.00
C GLN A 271 9.76 -13.92 1.30
N ASN A 272 10.48 -15.02 1.11
CA ASN A 272 11.94 -15.04 1.24
C ASN A 272 12.60 -14.11 0.21
N GLY A 273 12.04 -14.02 -0.99
CA GLY A 273 12.45 -13.06 -2.01
C GLY A 273 12.29 -11.61 -1.54
N LEU A 274 11.13 -11.27 -0.98
CA LEU A 274 10.83 -9.93 -0.47
C LEU A 274 11.73 -9.55 0.71
N ILE A 275 11.99 -10.47 1.65
CA ILE A 275 12.93 -10.25 2.76
C ILE A 275 14.30 -9.81 2.24
N LYS A 276 14.82 -10.51 1.21
CA LYS A 276 16.12 -10.17 0.60
C LYS A 276 16.06 -8.89 -0.21
N ALA A 277 15.00 -8.68 -0.99
CA ALA A 277 14.83 -7.49 -1.83
C ALA A 277 14.75 -6.21 -0.99
N LEU A 278 14.01 -6.26 0.12
CA LEU A 278 13.83 -5.14 1.04
C LEU A 278 15.09 -4.84 1.87
N ALA A 279 16.10 -5.71 1.85
CA ALA A 279 17.42 -5.43 2.39
C ALA A 279 18.36 -4.70 1.40
N SER A 280 17.93 -4.44 0.15
CA SER A 280 18.73 -3.69 -0.84
C SER A 280 19.11 -2.29 -0.32
N PRO A 281 20.40 -1.93 -0.30
CA PRO A 281 20.85 -0.57 0.03
C PRO A 281 20.27 0.50 -0.90
N GLU A 282 20.15 0.20 -2.20
CA GLU A 282 19.61 1.08 -3.22
C GLU A 282 18.13 1.38 -2.96
N LEU A 283 17.37 0.32 -2.66
CA LEU A 283 15.95 0.44 -2.30
C LEU A 283 15.76 1.25 -1.02
N LYS A 284 16.57 0.97 0.00
CA LYS A 284 16.57 1.73 1.26
C LYS A 284 16.84 3.22 1.03
N LYS A 285 17.88 3.55 0.26
CA LYS A 285 18.23 4.94 -0.07
C LYS A 285 17.11 5.65 -0.84
N LEU A 286 16.45 4.96 -1.76
CA LEU A 286 15.30 5.50 -2.47
C LEU A 286 14.13 5.76 -1.52
N PHE A 287 13.82 4.81 -0.63
CA PHE A 287 12.70 4.90 0.30
C PHE A 287 12.92 6.00 1.34
N GLU A 288 14.13 6.17 1.84
CA GLU A 288 14.51 7.29 2.72
C GLU A 288 14.25 8.65 2.06
N LYS A 289 14.62 8.81 0.78
CA LYS A 289 14.34 10.04 0.00
C LYS A 289 12.84 10.29 -0.17
N LEU A 290 12.03 9.24 -0.20
CA LEU A 290 10.59 9.30 -0.37
C LEU A 290 9.83 9.33 0.96
N ALA A 291 10.52 9.34 2.11
CA ALA A 291 9.94 9.15 3.44
C ALA A 291 9.02 7.92 3.52
N ILE A 292 9.48 6.82 2.92
CA ILE A 292 8.87 5.50 3.01
C ILE A 292 9.66 4.69 4.03
N GLU A 293 8.96 4.10 4.99
CA GLU A 293 9.54 3.13 5.91
C GLU A 293 9.47 1.75 5.26
N ILE A 294 10.62 1.07 5.15
CA ILE A 294 10.65 -0.35 4.79
C ILE A 294 10.09 -1.14 5.98
N ILE A 295 9.05 -1.91 5.72
CA ILE A 295 8.48 -2.86 6.68
C ILE A 295 8.51 -4.22 6.00
N VAL A 296 8.89 -5.26 6.73
CA VAL A 296 8.82 -6.65 6.26
C VAL A 296 8.12 -7.44 7.34
N THR A 297 7.03 -8.11 7.00
CA THR A 297 6.20 -8.87 7.94
C THR A 297 6.08 -10.29 7.45
N SER A 298 5.78 -11.23 8.33
CA SER A 298 5.21 -12.51 7.92
C SER A 298 3.88 -12.32 7.16
N PRO A 299 3.44 -13.33 6.37
CA PRO A 299 2.10 -13.36 5.79
C PRO A 299 0.98 -13.14 6.82
N GLN A 300 1.12 -13.74 8.01
CA GLN A 300 0.09 -13.66 9.06
C GLN A 300 0.01 -12.26 9.66
N GLU A 301 1.15 -11.66 10.00
CA GLU A 301 1.19 -10.26 10.49
C GLU A 301 0.59 -9.30 9.47
N PHE A 302 0.81 -9.52 8.17
CA PHE A 302 0.19 -8.69 7.13
C PHE A 302 -1.33 -8.91 7.05
N ALA A 303 -1.80 -10.15 7.14
CA ALA A 303 -3.23 -10.46 7.21
C ALA A 303 -3.90 -9.78 8.41
N ASP A 304 -3.23 -9.79 9.57
CA ASP A 304 -3.70 -9.19 10.81
C ASP A 304 -3.75 -7.65 10.72
N LEU A 305 -2.77 -7.03 10.05
CA LEU A 305 -2.80 -5.60 9.74
C LEU A 305 -4.03 -5.25 8.89
N ILE A 306 -4.26 -5.97 7.80
CA ILE A 306 -5.40 -5.75 6.91
C ILE A 306 -6.72 -5.86 7.68
N ARG A 307 -6.87 -6.88 8.52
CA ARG A 307 -8.08 -7.09 9.33
C ARG A 307 -8.28 -5.96 10.34
N THR A 308 -7.22 -5.56 11.02
CA THR A 308 -7.27 -4.51 12.06
C THR A 308 -7.59 -3.15 11.44
N GLU A 309 -6.96 -2.80 10.32
CA GLU A 309 -7.29 -1.57 9.59
C GLU A 309 -8.70 -1.59 9.03
N SER A 310 -9.16 -2.71 8.48
CA SER A 310 -10.53 -2.82 7.97
C SER A 310 -11.56 -2.52 9.07
N ALA A 311 -11.36 -3.06 10.27
CA ALA A 311 -12.21 -2.79 11.42
C ALA A 311 -12.15 -1.33 11.90
N LEU A 312 -10.98 -0.70 11.85
CA LEU A 312 -10.82 0.73 12.12
C LEU A 312 -11.63 1.57 11.11
N TRP A 313 -11.43 1.29 9.82
CA TRP A 313 -12.06 2.07 8.75
C TRP A 313 -13.57 1.89 8.73
N ALA A 314 -14.10 0.70 9.01
CA ALA A 314 -15.53 0.48 9.20
C ALA A 314 -16.13 1.43 10.26
N LYS A 315 -15.45 1.61 11.40
CA LYS A 315 -15.89 2.53 12.46
C LYS A 315 -15.83 3.99 12.00
N VAL A 316 -14.73 4.41 11.36
CA VAL A 316 -14.55 5.78 10.86
C VAL A 316 -15.60 6.12 9.81
N ILE A 317 -15.81 5.24 8.83
CA ILE A 317 -16.80 5.39 7.75
C ILE A 317 -18.20 5.60 8.33
N LYS A 318 -18.60 4.73 9.27
CA LYS A 318 -19.89 4.82 9.95
C LYS A 318 -20.03 6.12 10.74
N ALA A 319 -19.00 6.51 11.50
CA ALA A 319 -19.03 7.72 12.32
C ALA A 319 -19.07 9.01 11.48
N ALA A 320 -18.35 9.04 10.36
CA ALA A 320 -18.33 10.18 9.44
C ALA A 320 -19.51 10.18 8.45
N GLY A 321 -20.36 9.14 8.44
CA GLY A 321 -21.50 9.04 7.53
C GLY A 321 -21.11 8.99 6.05
N ILE A 322 -19.90 8.48 5.75
CA ILE A 322 -19.38 8.45 4.39
C ILE A 322 -20.17 7.42 3.58
N GLN A 323 -20.70 7.82 2.44
CA GLN A 323 -21.36 6.94 1.49
C GLN A 323 -20.82 7.18 0.09
N VAL A 324 -20.64 6.10 -0.66
CA VAL A 324 -20.37 6.14 -2.10
C VAL A 324 -21.67 5.75 -2.79
N LYS A 325 -22.23 6.66 -3.60
CA LYS A 325 -23.40 6.37 -4.44
C LYS A 325 -22.97 5.62 -5.69
#